data_AF-A0A519XVA5-F1
#
_entry.id   AF-A0A519XVA5-F1
#
_cell.length_a   1.000
_cell.length_b   1.000
_cell.length_c   1.000
_cell.angle_alpha   90.00
_cell.angle_beta   90.00
_cell.angle_gamma   90.00
#
_symmetry.space_group_name_H-M   'P 1'
#
loop_
_entity.id
_entity.type
_entity.pdbx_description
1 polymer ?
#
loop_
_entity_poly.entity_id
_entity_poly.type
_entity_poly.pdbx_seq_one_letter_code
_entity_poly.pdbx_strand_id
1 'polypeptide(L)'
;LFNLLGRFFWSSASDKVGRKPIYLIYFGLGVVLYAIAPTLGLGGQLTLFVVVACVIISMYGGGFSTAPAYLSDLFGKYQVGAIHGRLLTAWSTAGVLGPLIVHSLSEGRKAAGFTGAAAYQTVFYTMAGLLAVGFLADLAVTAVNEKYQEKGPVVAEAGGH
;
A
#
# COMPACT_ATOMS: atom_id res chain seq x y z
N LEU A 1 7.76 15.81 -3.55
CA LEU A 1 6.94 16.66 -2.64
C LEU A 1 5.77 15.90 -2.02
N PHE A 2 4.79 15.44 -2.80
CA PHE A 2 3.57 14.80 -2.26
C PHE A 2 3.81 13.51 -1.47
N ASN A 3 4.83 12.72 -1.83
CA ASN A 3 5.19 11.53 -1.05
C ASN A 3 5.72 11.89 0.36
N LEU A 4 6.58 12.91 0.45
CA LEU A 4 7.12 13.42 1.71
C LEU A 4 6.03 14.12 2.55
N LEU A 5 5.21 14.97 1.93
CA LEU A 5 4.08 15.63 2.59
C LEU A 5 3.04 14.62 3.08
N GLY A 6 2.72 13.63 2.25
CA GLY A 6 1.84 12.53 2.59
C GLY A 6 2.34 11.77 3.81
N ARG A 7 3.64 11.49 3.90
CA ARG A 7 4.25 10.82 5.04
C ARG A 7 3.90 11.48 6.39
N PHE A 8 3.96 12.81 6.46
CA PHE A 8 3.65 13.56 7.69
C PHE A 8 2.15 13.70 7.94
N PHE A 9 1.38 14.02 6.89
CA PHE A 9 -0.07 14.19 6.98
C PHE A 9 -0.75 12.90 7.43
N TRP A 10 -0.43 11.81 6.74
CA TRP A 10 -1.03 10.51 7.00
C TRP A 10 -0.51 9.86 8.28
N SER A 11 0.75 10.08 8.66
CA SER A 11 1.24 9.66 9.99
C SER A 11 0.45 10.35 11.10
N SER A 12 0.32 11.68 11.04
CA SER A 12 -0.43 12.46 12.02
C SER A 12 -1.92 12.09 12.05
N ALA A 13 -2.50 11.81 10.89
CA ALA A 13 -3.88 11.33 10.78
C ALA A 13 -4.02 9.93 11.41
N SER A 14 -3.07 9.03 11.19
CA SER A 14 -3.09 7.67 11.75
C SER A 14 -3.01 7.65 13.27
N ASP A 15 -2.24 8.56 13.87
CA ASP A 15 -2.11 8.65 15.33
C ASP A 15 -3.39 9.20 15.99
N LYS A 16 -4.19 10.00 15.27
CA LYS A 16 -5.47 10.56 15.76
C LYS A 16 -6.69 9.67 15.50
N VAL A 17 -6.75 9.04 14.33
CA VAL A 17 -7.91 8.22 13.88
C VAL A 17 -7.76 6.76 14.29
N GLY A 18 -6.51 6.31 14.48
CA GLY A 18 -6.17 4.91 14.70
C GLY A 18 -5.59 4.26 13.44
N ARG A 19 -4.70 3.29 13.65
CA ARG A 19 -3.89 2.70 12.58
C ARG A 19 -4.65 1.70 11.71
N LYS A 20 -5.60 0.94 12.27
CA LYS A 20 -6.42 0.02 11.46
C LYS A 20 -7.36 0.76 10.48
N PRO A 21 -8.10 1.81 10.88
CA PRO A 21 -8.91 2.60 9.95
C PRO A 21 -8.09 3.29 8.85
N ILE A 22 -6.86 3.75 9.13
CA ILE A 22 -6.05 4.41 8.09
C ILE A 22 -5.61 3.44 6.99
N TYR A 23 -5.31 2.19 7.35
CA TYR A 23 -4.98 1.13 6.38
C TYR A 23 -6.18 0.74 5.52
N LEU A 24 -7.37 0.65 6.12
CA LEU A 24 -8.62 0.48 5.37
C LEU A 24 -8.88 1.64 4.40
N ILE A 25 -8.58 2.88 4.81
CA ILE A 25 -8.67 4.04 3.92
C ILE A 25 -7.64 3.92 2.79
N TYR A 26 -6.39 3.54 3.07
CA TYR A 26 -5.38 3.41 2.01
C TYR A 26 -5.79 2.43 0.92
N PHE A 27 -6.25 1.24 1.33
CA PHE A 27 -6.69 0.23 0.39
C PHE A 27 -8.02 0.60 -0.27
N GLY A 28 -9.03 0.99 0.50
CA GLY A 28 -10.37 1.33 -0.02
C GLY A 28 -10.38 2.55 -0.93
N LEU A 29 -9.78 3.67 -0.49
CA LEU A 29 -9.62 4.85 -1.35
C LEU A 29 -8.73 4.54 -2.55
N GLY A 30 -7.69 3.72 -2.36
CA GLY A 30 -6.81 3.26 -3.43
C GLY A 30 -7.57 2.54 -4.55
N VAL A 31 -8.46 1.60 -4.21
CA VAL A 31 -9.31 0.90 -5.18
C VAL A 31 -10.14 1.89 -5.99
N VAL A 32 -10.81 2.84 -5.32
CA VAL A 32 -11.67 3.84 -5.98
C VAL A 32 -10.85 4.72 -6.92
N LEU A 33 -9.70 5.24 -6.45
CA LEU A 33 -8.85 6.13 -7.22
C LEU A 33 -8.24 5.41 -8.45
N TYR A 34 -7.78 4.17 -8.30
CA TYR A 34 -7.28 3.39 -9.44
C TYR A 34 -8.38 2.99 -10.43
N ALA A 35 -9.63 2.79 -9.97
CA ALA A 35 -10.76 2.51 -10.85
C ALA A 35 -11.23 3.76 -11.64
N ILE A 36 -11.11 4.95 -11.06
CA ILE A 36 -11.47 6.24 -11.69
C ILE A 36 -10.35 6.82 -12.56
N ALA A 37 -9.08 6.53 -12.29
CA ALA A 37 -7.96 7.08 -13.06
C ALA A 37 -8.07 6.87 -14.59
N PRO A 38 -8.52 5.69 -15.10
CA PRO A 38 -8.72 5.46 -16.54
C PRO A 38 -9.78 6.34 -17.17
N THR A 39 -10.88 6.62 -16.47
CA THR A 39 -11.99 7.43 -17.00
C THR A 39 -11.58 8.90 -17.10
N LEU A 40 -10.82 9.41 -16.12
CA LEU A 40 -10.26 10.75 -16.16
C LEU A 40 -9.20 10.91 -17.27
N GLY A 41 -8.35 9.89 -17.44
CA GLY A 41 -7.30 9.88 -18.46
C GLY A 41 -7.86 9.86 -19.89
N LEU A 42 -8.92 9.10 -20.14
CA LEU A 42 -9.58 9.05 -21.45
C LEU A 42 -10.50 10.25 -21.71
N GLY A 43 -11.11 10.80 -20.67
CA GLY A 43 -11.98 11.98 -20.75
C GLY A 43 -11.23 13.30 -21.02
N GLY A 44 -9.91 13.27 -21.20
CA GLY A 44 -9.08 14.46 -21.45
C GLY A 44 -8.88 15.36 -20.23
N GLN A 45 -9.30 14.92 -19.04
CA GLN A 45 -9.27 15.70 -17.80
C GLN A 45 -7.93 15.54 -17.09
N LEU A 46 -6.85 16.00 -17.75
CA LEU A 46 -5.48 15.80 -17.29
C LEU A 46 -5.26 16.33 -15.86
N THR A 47 -5.85 17.48 -15.52
CA THR A 47 -5.73 18.06 -14.17
C THR A 47 -6.26 17.12 -13.08
N LEU A 48 -7.45 16.54 -13.28
CA LEU A 48 -8.04 15.62 -12.30
C LEU A 48 -7.24 14.32 -12.21
N PHE A 49 -6.75 13.82 -13.35
CA PHE A 49 -5.86 12.66 -13.36
C PHE A 49 -4.57 12.91 -12.54
N VAL A 50 -3.95 14.09 -12.71
CA VAL A 50 -2.76 14.48 -11.93
C VAL A 50 -3.07 14.60 -10.44
N VAL A 51 -4.21 15.19 -10.08
CA VAL A 51 -4.65 15.28 -8.68
C VAL A 51 -4.82 13.88 -8.07
N VAL A 52 -5.49 12.96 -8.78
CA VAL A 52 -5.63 11.56 -8.36
C VAL A 52 -4.27 10.89 -8.18
N ALA A 53 -3.36 11.07 -9.13
CA ALA A 53 -2.00 10.52 -9.03
C ALA A 53 -1.23 11.10 -7.82
N CYS A 54 -1.35 12.40 -7.54
CA CYS A 54 -0.76 13.04 -6.37
C CYS A 54 -1.30 12.45 -5.06
N VAL A 55 -2.61 12.18 -4.98
CA VAL A 55 -3.22 11.54 -3.81
C VAL A 55 -2.68 10.12 -3.63
N ILE A 56 -2.64 9.30 -4.69
CA ILE A 56 -2.07 7.94 -4.65
C ILE A 56 -0.62 7.95 -4.16
N ILE A 57 0.22 8.84 -4.70
CA ILE A 57 1.63 8.99 -4.30
C ILE A 57 1.76 9.43 -2.84
N SER A 58 0.85 10.28 -2.36
CA SER A 58 0.82 10.70 -0.95
C SER A 58 0.49 9.53 -0.02
N MET A 59 -0.47 8.68 -0.40
CA MET A 59 -0.88 7.50 0.36
C MET A 59 0.25 6.47 0.42
N TYR A 60 1.02 6.31 -0.66
CA TYR A 60 2.21 5.45 -0.66
C TYR A 60 3.23 5.89 0.41
N GLY A 61 3.43 7.20 0.57
CA GLY A 61 4.29 7.76 1.61
C GLY A 61 3.75 7.57 3.03
N GLY A 62 2.43 7.70 3.19
CA GLY A 62 1.73 7.47 4.46
C GLY A 62 1.71 6.02 4.91
N GLY A 63 1.52 5.07 3.98
CA GLY A 63 1.55 3.64 4.28
C GLY A 63 2.90 3.22 4.86
N PHE A 64 4.00 3.59 4.20
CA PHE A 64 5.34 3.21 4.67
C PHE A 64 5.74 3.84 6.00
N SER A 65 5.33 5.07 6.32
CA SER A 65 5.61 5.66 7.65
C SER A 65 4.81 5.00 8.77
N THR A 66 3.58 4.58 8.48
CA THR A 66 2.69 4.00 9.48
C THR A 66 2.86 2.50 9.62
N ALA A 67 3.57 1.83 8.70
CA ALA A 67 3.75 0.37 8.69
C ALA A 67 4.45 -0.22 9.93
N PRO A 68 5.62 0.28 10.39
CA PRO A 68 6.25 -0.29 11.59
C PRO A 68 5.37 -0.14 12.83
N ALA A 69 4.65 0.97 12.88
CA ALA A 69 3.78 1.33 13.98
C ALA A 69 2.52 0.44 13.99
N TYR A 70 1.90 0.22 12.84
CA TYR A 70 0.77 -0.71 12.67
C TYR A 70 1.17 -2.16 13.00
N LEU A 71 2.33 -2.61 12.53
CA LEU A 71 2.87 -3.93 12.85
C LEU A 71 3.13 -4.09 14.35
N SER A 72 3.69 -3.06 14.99
CA SER A 72 3.92 -3.05 16.44
C SER A 72 2.62 -3.16 17.23
N ASP A 73 1.54 -2.57 16.75
CA ASP A 73 0.24 -2.63 17.42
C ASP A 73 -0.45 -3.99 17.24
N LEU A 74 -0.22 -4.67 16.11
CA LEU A 74 -0.82 -5.98 15.81
C LEU A 74 -0.07 -7.17 16.42
N PHE A 75 1.27 -7.11 16.43
CA PHE A 75 2.14 -8.24 16.81
C PHE A 75 2.93 -8.01 18.10
N GLY A 76 2.84 -6.83 18.70
CA GLY A 76 3.62 -6.45 19.87
C GLY A 76 5.04 -5.97 19.52
N LYS A 77 5.69 -5.28 20.47
CA LYS A 77 6.97 -4.58 20.26
C LYS A 77 8.20 -5.50 20.13
N TYR A 78 8.08 -6.77 20.52
CA TYR A 78 9.23 -7.66 20.69
C TYR A 78 9.87 -8.11 19.36
N GLN A 79 9.06 -8.37 18.33
CA GLN A 79 9.51 -8.93 17.04
C GLN A 79 9.27 -7.99 15.84
N VAL A 80 9.01 -6.69 16.08
CA VAL A 80 8.64 -5.73 15.00
C VAL A 80 9.72 -5.65 13.91
N GLY A 81 11.00 -5.71 14.29
CA GLY A 81 12.11 -5.68 13.33
C GLY A 81 12.11 -6.88 12.37
N ALA A 82 11.94 -8.09 12.90
CA ALA A 82 11.91 -9.32 12.10
C ALA A 82 10.67 -9.37 11.18
N ILE A 83 9.50 -8.95 11.69
CA ILE A 83 8.26 -8.89 10.91
C ILE A 83 8.36 -7.81 9.82
N HIS A 84 8.90 -6.63 10.16
CA HIS A 84 9.11 -5.56 9.19
C HIS A 84 10.10 -5.98 8.10
N GLY A 85 11.16 -6.72 8.45
CA GLY A 85 12.09 -7.30 7.47
C GLY A 85 11.40 -8.20 6.45
N ARG A 86 10.49 -9.09 6.90
CA ARG A 86 9.69 -9.93 5.98
C ARG A 86 8.77 -9.09 5.09
N LEU A 87 8.17 -8.04 5.64
CA LEU A 87 7.36 -7.09 4.86
C LEU A 87 8.19 -6.40 3.78
N LEU A 88 9.43 -6.00 4.09
CA LEU A 88 10.35 -5.41 3.09
C LEU A 88 10.72 -6.41 2.00
N THR A 89 10.93 -7.69 2.32
CA THR A 89 11.17 -8.72 1.31
C THR A 89 9.97 -8.90 0.37
N ALA A 90 8.76 -8.94 0.93
CA ALA A 90 7.53 -9.00 0.13
C ALA A 90 7.38 -7.74 -0.76
N TRP A 91 7.68 -6.55 -0.22
CA TRP A 91 7.67 -5.30 -0.97
C TRP A 91 8.70 -5.29 -2.10
N SER A 92 9.93 -5.77 -1.86
CA SER A 92 10.94 -5.89 -2.92
C SER A 92 10.49 -6.85 -4.02
N THR A 93 9.87 -7.97 -3.66
CA THR A 93 9.31 -8.93 -4.63
C THR A 93 8.22 -8.27 -5.47
N ALA A 94 7.31 -7.53 -4.84
CA ALA A 94 6.29 -6.75 -5.53
C ALA A 94 6.91 -5.66 -6.44
N GLY A 95 8.01 -5.03 -6.02
CA GLY A 95 8.75 -4.05 -6.80
C GLY A 95 9.36 -4.61 -8.09
N VAL A 96 9.73 -5.90 -8.10
CA VAL A 96 10.22 -6.60 -9.31
C VAL A 96 9.05 -7.06 -10.19
N LEU A 97 8.01 -7.64 -9.59
CA LEU A 97 6.86 -8.17 -10.33
C LEU A 97 5.97 -7.08 -10.92
N GLY A 98 5.84 -5.93 -10.25
CA GLY A 98 4.99 -4.83 -10.66
C GLY A 98 5.26 -4.34 -12.08
N PRO A 99 6.50 -3.91 -12.41
CA PRO A 99 6.86 -3.50 -13.76
C PRO A 99 6.62 -4.58 -14.82
N LEU A 100 6.89 -5.86 -14.49
CA LEU A 100 6.67 -6.98 -15.40
C LEU A 100 5.18 -7.13 -15.74
N ILE A 101 4.30 -7.10 -14.74
CA ILE A 101 2.85 -7.17 -14.94
C ILE A 101 2.36 -5.98 -15.76
N VAL A 102 2.78 -4.76 -15.40
CA VAL A 102 2.41 -3.53 -16.11
C VAL A 102 2.82 -3.61 -17.58
N HIS A 103 4.07 -4.03 -17.83
CA HIS A 103 4.61 -4.17 -19.17
C HIS A 103 3.82 -5.20 -19.99
N SER A 104 3.64 -6.41 -19.47
CA SER A 104 2.90 -7.47 -20.17
C SER A 104 1.46 -7.08 -20.51
N LEU A 105 0.76 -6.42 -19.58
CA LEU A 105 -0.62 -5.97 -19.80
C LEU A 105 -0.71 -4.83 -20.81
N SER A 106 0.21 -3.86 -20.73
CA SER A 106 0.25 -2.73 -21.64
C SER A 106 0.62 -3.17 -23.06
N GLU A 107 1.65 -4.01 -23.21
CA GLU A 107 2.04 -4.57 -24.52
C GLU A 107 0.92 -5.40 -25.14
N GLY A 108 0.23 -6.24 -24.38
CA GLY A 108 -0.92 -6.99 -24.88
C GLY A 108 -2.04 -6.08 -25.42
N ARG A 109 -2.29 -4.93 -24.77
CA ARG A 109 -3.25 -3.93 -25.26
C ARG A 109 -2.73 -3.17 -26.49
N LYS A 110 -1.45 -2.81 -26.53
CA LYS A 110 -0.85 -2.17 -27.71
C LYS A 110 -0.88 -3.09 -28.93
N ALA A 111 -0.60 -4.39 -28.74
CA ALA A 111 -0.70 -5.40 -29.79
C ALA A 111 -2.13 -5.55 -30.33
N ALA A 112 -3.14 -5.31 -29.50
CA ALA A 112 -4.55 -5.24 -29.91
C ALA A 112 -4.94 -3.90 -30.58
N GLY A 113 -3.99 -3.00 -30.84
CA GLY A 113 -4.19 -1.73 -31.56
C GLY A 113 -4.56 -0.54 -30.68
N PHE A 114 -4.61 -0.69 -29.35
CA PHE A 114 -4.90 0.43 -28.45
C PHE A 114 -3.67 1.33 -28.27
N THR A 115 -3.85 2.65 -28.36
CA THR A 115 -2.78 3.63 -28.20
C THR A 115 -3.06 4.61 -27.05
N GLY A 116 -2.01 5.27 -26.55
CA GLY A 116 -2.12 6.26 -25.48
C GLY A 116 -2.72 5.69 -24.19
N ALA A 117 -3.64 6.45 -23.57
CA ALA A 117 -4.26 6.08 -22.29
C ALA A 117 -5.06 4.76 -22.34
N ALA A 118 -5.60 4.40 -23.52
CA ALA A 118 -6.38 3.17 -23.69
C ALA A 118 -5.54 1.90 -23.50
N ALA A 119 -4.23 1.97 -23.80
CA ALA A 119 -3.30 0.88 -23.61
C ALA A 119 -3.03 0.55 -22.13
N TYR A 120 -3.30 1.49 -21.22
CA TYR A 120 -3.01 1.37 -19.79
C TYR A 120 -4.25 1.09 -18.94
N GLN A 121 -5.47 1.09 -19.50
CA GLN A 121 -6.69 0.85 -18.72
C GLN A 121 -6.64 -0.48 -17.95
N THR A 122 -6.22 -1.56 -18.61
CA THR A 122 -6.10 -2.87 -17.98
C THR A 122 -5.14 -2.85 -16.81
N VAL A 123 -4.06 -2.07 -16.91
CA VAL A 123 -3.08 -1.92 -15.83
C VAL A 123 -3.75 -1.31 -14.61
N PHE A 124 -4.44 -0.18 -14.77
CA PHE A 124 -5.15 0.49 -13.66
C PHE A 124 -6.20 -0.40 -13.01
N TYR A 125 -7.03 -1.11 -13.79
CA TYR A 125 -8.02 -2.03 -13.24
C TYR A 125 -7.39 -3.26 -12.56
N THR A 126 -6.27 -3.76 -13.08
CA THR A 126 -5.54 -4.85 -12.42
C THR A 126 -4.99 -4.39 -11.07
N MET A 127 -4.41 -3.19 -11.00
CA MET A 127 -3.94 -2.61 -9.73
C MET A 127 -5.10 -2.36 -8.75
N ALA A 128 -6.24 -1.89 -9.23
CA ALA A 128 -7.46 -1.77 -8.41
C ALA A 128 -7.89 -3.13 -7.85
N GLY A 129 -7.85 -4.20 -8.67
CA GLY A 129 -8.13 -5.57 -8.25
C GLY A 129 -7.17 -6.06 -7.16
N LEU A 130 -5.86 -5.84 -7.34
CA LEU A 130 -4.85 -6.19 -6.33
C LEU A 130 -5.07 -5.44 -5.02
N LEU A 131 -5.42 -4.15 -5.08
CA LEU A 131 -5.77 -3.36 -3.89
C LEU A 131 -7.04 -3.86 -3.23
N ALA A 132 -8.03 -4.34 -3.98
CA ALA A 132 -9.24 -4.92 -3.42
C ALA A 132 -8.95 -6.25 -2.71
N VAL A 133 -8.09 -7.10 -3.27
CA VAL A 133 -7.60 -8.31 -2.58
C VAL A 133 -6.83 -7.92 -1.31
N GLY A 134 -5.97 -6.90 -1.37
CA GLY A 134 -5.26 -6.35 -0.22
C GLY A 134 -6.22 -5.81 0.86
N PHE A 135 -7.29 -5.13 0.47
CA PHE A 135 -8.33 -4.63 1.37
C PHE A 135 -9.02 -5.78 2.11
N LEU A 136 -9.42 -6.83 1.39
CA LEU A 136 -10.03 -8.01 1.97
C LEU A 136 -9.07 -8.74 2.92
N ALA A 137 -7.78 -8.82 2.55
CA ALA A 137 -6.76 -9.37 3.41
C ALA A 137 -6.56 -8.53 4.68
N ASP A 138 -6.51 -7.20 4.59
CA ASP A 138 -6.39 -6.31 5.75
C ASP A 138 -7.61 -6.40 6.69
N LEU A 139 -8.81 -6.59 6.14
CA LEU A 139 -10.00 -6.89 6.93
C LEU A 139 -9.89 -8.23 7.68
N ALA A 140 -9.34 -9.25 7.02
CA ALA A 140 -9.11 -10.57 7.62
C ALA A 140 -7.96 -10.57 8.65
N VAL A 141 -7.03 -9.61 8.57
CA VAL A 141 -5.96 -9.46 9.56
C VAL A 141 -6.55 -8.86 10.85
N THR A 142 -6.71 -9.74 11.84
CA THR A 142 -7.05 -9.36 13.21
C THR A 142 -5.79 -9.33 14.09
N ALA A 143 -5.80 -8.47 15.11
CA ALA A 143 -4.73 -8.43 16.10
C ALA A 143 -4.49 -9.82 16.70
N VAL A 144 -3.21 -10.17 16.91
CA VAL A 144 -2.86 -11.45 17.53
C VAL A 144 -3.39 -11.45 18.97
N ASN A 145 -4.03 -12.57 19.34
CA ASN A 145 -4.61 -12.81 20.65
C ASN A 145 -3.60 -12.50 21.77
N GLU A 146 -4.01 -11.83 22.86
CA GLU A 146 -3.13 -11.42 23.98
C GLU A 146 -2.30 -12.58 24.56
N LYS A 147 -2.75 -13.82 24.39
CA LYS A 147 -2.04 -15.04 24.81
C LYS A 147 -0.67 -15.24 24.14
N TYR A 148 -0.44 -14.65 22.96
CA TYR A 148 0.86 -14.67 22.27
C TYR A 148 1.60 -13.33 22.38
N GLN A 149 1.05 -12.35 23.12
CA GLN A 149 1.75 -11.13 23.45
C GLN A 149 2.64 -11.41 24.67
N GLU A 150 3.95 -11.50 24.47
CA GLU A 150 4.88 -11.58 25.60
C GLU A 150 4.80 -10.30 26.44
N LYS A 151 4.28 -10.43 27.67
CA LYS A 151 4.18 -9.35 28.68
C LYS A 151 5.43 -9.25 29.58
N GLY A 152 6.58 -9.76 29.13
CA GLY A 152 7.83 -9.78 29.91
C GLY A 152 8.73 -8.56 29.67
N PRO A 153 9.51 -8.11 30.67
CA PRO A 153 10.47 -7.03 30.49
C PRO A 153 11.56 -7.44 29.49
N VAL A 154 12.02 -6.46 28.70
CA VAL A 154 13.08 -6.62 27.70
C VAL A 154 14.39 -6.97 28.41
N VAL A 155 14.67 -8.25 28.59
CA VAL A 155 16.04 -8.72 28.84
C VAL A 155 16.65 -8.87 27.46
N ALA A 156 17.52 -7.94 27.09
CA ALA A 156 18.42 -8.16 25.97
C ALA A 156 19.28 -9.36 26.36
N GLU A 157 19.01 -10.54 25.80
CA GLU A 157 20.01 -11.60 25.80
C GLU A 157 21.21 -11.06 25.03
N ALA A 158 22.24 -10.69 25.79
CA ALA A 158 23.55 -10.42 25.25
C ALA A 158 23.97 -11.68 24.50
N GLY A 159 24.03 -11.56 23.17
CA GLY A 159 24.42 -12.65 22.28
C GLY A 159 25.73 -13.26 22.75
N GLY A 160 25.65 -14.48 23.27
CA GLY A 160 26.76 -15.35 23.55
C GLY A 160 26.89 -16.38 22.43
N HIS A 161 28.12 -16.43 21.90
CA HIS A 161 28.71 -17.37 20.92
C HIS A 161 28.65 -16.94 19.45
#